data_AF-A0AAE0X1Z6-F1
#
_entry.id   AF-A0AAE0X1Z6-F1
#
_cell.length_a   1.000
_cell.length_b   1.000
_cell.length_c   1.000
_cell.angle_alpha   90.00
_cell.angle_beta   90.00
_cell.angle_gamma   90.00
#
_symmetry.space_group_name_H-M   'P 1'
#
loop_
_entity.id
_entity.type
_entity.pdbx_description
1 polymer ?
#
loop_
_entity_poly.entity_id
_entity_poly.type
_entity_poly.pdbx_seq_one_letter_code
_entity_poly.pdbx_strand_id
1 'polypeptide(L)'
;MAPAAAGAKKQKKKWSKGKVKDKAQHAVLLDKATSDKLYKDVQSYRLVTVATLVDRLKINGSLARTCLKDLEEKGQIRQIVGHSKMKIYTRAVGATD
;
A
#
# COMPACT_ATOMS: atom_id res chain seq x y z
N MET A 1 -40.55 -31.82 16.31
CA MET A 1 -39.14 -31.43 16.04
C MET A 1 -39.16 -30.25 15.07
N ALA A 2 -39.06 -29.02 15.57
CA ALA A 2 -39.12 -27.82 14.74
C ALA A 2 -37.76 -27.55 14.04
N PRO A 3 -37.71 -27.24 12.74
CA PRO A 3 -36.47 -26.81 12.12
C PRO A 3 -36.15 -25.38 12.52
N ALA A 4 -34.98 -25.17 13.13
CA ALA A 4 -34.47 -23.88 13.54
C ALA A 4 -34.28 -22.97 12.31
N ALA A 5 -34.98 -21.83 12.31
CA ALA A 5 -34.80 -20.78 11.32
C ALA A 5 -33.40 -20.18 11.48
N ALA A 6 -32.49 -20.55 10.60
CA ALA A 6 -31.20 -19.88 10.45
C ALA A 6 -31.46 -18.41 10.08
N GLY A 7 -31.16 -17.51 11.02
CA GLY A 7 -31.34 -16.08 10.90
C GLY A 7 -30.49 -15.48 9.79
N ALA A 8 -30.98 -15.54 8.55
CA ALA A 8 -30.51 -14.72 7.46
C ALA A 8 -30.76 -13.26 7.85
N LYS A 9 -29.71 -12.55 8.27
CA LYS A 9 -29.72 -11.09 8.48
C LYS A 9 -30.19 -10.44 7.18
N LYS A 10 -31.48 -10.16 7.10
CA LYS A 10 -32.19 -9.52 5.99
C LYS A 10 -31.46 -8.23 5.66
N GLN A 11 -30.69 -8.25 4.59
CA GLN A 11 -29.86 -7.13 4.17
C GLN A 11 -30.78 -5.94 3.84
N LYS A 12 -30.77 -4.94 4.72
CA LYS A 12 -31.56 -3.71 4.60
C LYS A 12 -31.24 -3.02 3.27
N LYS A 13 -32.28 -2.66 2.50
CA LYS A 13 -32.18 -2.09 1.15
C LYS A 13 -31.32 -0.82 1.18
N LYS A 14 -30.16 -0.85 0.51
CA LYS A 14 -29.22 0.27 0.40
C LYS A 14 -29.69 1.18 -0.74
N TRP A 15 -30.20 2.37 -0.42
CA TRP A 15 -30.82 3.33 -1.36
C TRP A 15 -29.81 3.98 -2.33
N SER A 16 -28.51 3.79 -2.13
CA SER A 16 -27.44 4.36 -2.96
C SER A 16 -26.64 3.26 -3.69
N LYS A 17 -27.24 2.67 -4.73
CA LYS A 17 -26.58 1.70 -5.62
C LYS A 17 -26.04 2.36 -6.91
N GLY A 18 -25.50 3.57 -6.80
CA GLY A 18 -25.23 4.43 -7.98
C GLY A 18 -23.77 4.80 -8.27
N LYS A 19 -22.82 4.56 -7.35
CA LYS A 19 -21.38 4.75 -7.62
C LYS A 19 -20.59 3.59 -7.08
N VAL A 20 -20.46 2.56 -7.91
CA VAL A 20 -19.50 1.48 -7.66
C VAL A 20 -18.19 1.95 -8.27
N LYS A 21 -17.24 2.38 -7.42
CA LYS A 21 -15.86 2.55 -7.85
C LYS A 21 -15.33 1.15 -8.18
N ASP A 22 -14.68 1.02 -9.34
CA ASP A 22 -14.10 -0.25 -9.75
C ASP A 22 -13.16 -0.80 -8.68
N LYS A 23 -13.18 -2.12 -8.50
CA LYS A 23 -12.46 -2.75 -7.39
C LYS A 23 -10.97 -2.68 -7.69
N ALA A 24 -10.27 -1.81 -6.96
CA ALA A 24 -8.81 -1.75 -7.04
C ALA A 24 -8.22 -3.07 -6.52
N GLN A 25 -7.51 -3.79 -7.38
CA GLN A 25 -6.84 -5.02 -7.01
C GLN A 25 -5.40 -4.71 -6.57
N HIS A 26 -5.14 -4.84 -5.27
CA HIS A 26 -3.82 -4.66 -4.69
C HIS A 26 -3.24 -6.00 -4.26
N ALA A 27 -1.98 -6.26 -4.59
CA ALA A 27 -1.25 -7.44 -4.13
C ALA A 27 -1.02 -7.36 -2.62
N VAL A 28 -1.29 -8.48 -1.92
CA VAL A 28 -1.16 -8.62 -0.46
C VAL A 28 0.07 -9.47 -0.08
N LEU A 29 0.70 -10.12 -1.07
CA LEU A 29 1.94 -10.86 -0.93
C LEU A 29 3.00 -10.24 -1.85
N LEU A 30 4.26 -10.26 -1.42
CA LEU A 30 5.37 -9.88 -2.28
C LEU A 30 5.78 -11.09 -3.13
N ASP A 31 5.60 -10.96 -4.45
CA ASP A 31 6.18 -11.87 -5.42
C ASP A 31 7.61 -11.43 -5.75
N LYS A 32 8.49 -12.36 -6.13
CA LYS A 32 9.88 -12.07 -6.51
C LYS A 32 9.98 -10.98 -7.59
N ALA A 33 9.09 -11.03 -8.59
CA ALA A 33 9.03 -10.01 -9.64
C ALA A 33 8.66 -8.61 -9.11
N THR A 34 7.87 -8.52 -8.03
CA THR A 34 7.51 -7.24 -7.42
C THR A 34 8.63 -6.71 -6.52
N SER A 35 9.38 -7.59 -5.83
CA SER A 35 10.54 -7.16 -5.05
C SER A 35 11.64 -6.58 -5.93
N ASP A 36 11.94 -7.22 -7.07
CA ASP A 36 12.98 -6.74 -7.98
C ASP A 36 12.63 -5.38 -8.60
N LYS A 37 11.34 -5.16 -8.89
CA LYS A 37 10.83 -3.86 -9.36
C LYS A 37 10.91 -2.80 -8.28
N LEU A 38 10.50 -3.13 -7.06
CA LEU A 38 10.51 -2.22 -5.93
C LEU A 38 11.92 -1.65 -5.68
N TYR A 39 12.96 -2.49 -5.71
CA TYR A 39 14.33 -2.02 -5.52
C TYR A 39 14.83 -1.08 -6.63
N LYS A 40 14.43 -1.30 -7.88
CA LYS A 40 14.82 -0.46 -9.03
C LYS A 40 14.04 0.85 -9.05
N ASP A 41 12.73 0.77 -8.88
CA ASP A 41 11.82 1.89 -9.05
C ASP A 41 11.97 2.93 -7.92
N VAL A 42 12.23 2.47 -6.70
CA VAL A 42 12.39 3.35 -5.54
C VAL A 42 13.57 4.32 -5.68
N GLN A 43 14.64 3.92 -6.38
CA GLN A 43 15.79 4.80 -6.63
C GLN A 43 15.48 5.89 -7.66
N SER A 44 14.55 5.62 -8.59
CA SER A 44 14.13 6.60 -9.59
C SER A 44 13.24 7.68 -8.97
N TYR A 45 12.44 7.33 -7.96
CA TYR A 45 11.46 8.23 -7.40
C TYR A 45 12.07 9.30 -6.48
N ARG A 46 11.81 10.57 -6.81
CA ARG A 46 12.17 11.70 -5.93
C ARG A 46 11.30 11.75 -4.67
N LEU A 47 10.03 11.37 -4.77
CA LEU A 47 9.09 11.31 -3.65
C LEU A 47 8.65 9.87 -3.42
N VAL A 48 8.95 9.35 -2.24
CA VAL A 48 8.64 7.99 -1.82
C VAL A 48 7.70 8.04 -0.62
N THR A 49 6.46 7.58 -0.79
CA THR A 49 5.44 7.50 0.26
C THR A 49 4.62 6.22 0.11
N VAL A 50 3.80 5.91 1.11
CA VAL A 50 2.86 4.78 1.03
C VAL A 50 1.95 4.89 -0.20
N ALA A 51 1.51 6.10 -0.56
CA ALA A 51 0.63 6.32 -1.70
C ALA A 51 1.33 6.03 -3.04
N THR A 52 2.59 6.47 -3.21
CA THR A 52 3.31 6.24 -4.46
C THR A 52 3.54 4.75 -4.73
N LEU A 53 3.80 3.97 -3.70
CA LEU A 53 3.95 2.51 -3.83
C LEU A 53 2.61 1.82 -4.15
N VAL A 54 1.50 2.26 -3.55
CA VAL A 54 0.16 1.71 -3.83
C VAL A 54 -0.26 2.00 -5.28
N ASP A 55 0.03 3.20 -5.79
CA ASP A 55 -0.36 3.58 -7.14
C ASP A 55 0.48 2.90 -8.23
N ARG A 56 1.80 2.82 -8.03
CA ARG A 56 2.75 2.32 -9.04
C ARG A 56 2.94 0.81 -9.00
N LEU A 57 3.22 0.25 -7.83
CA LEU A 57 3.52 -1.18 -7.66
C LEU A 57 2.25 -2.00 -7.38
N LYS A 58 1.09 -1.33 -7.23
CA LYS A 58 -0.20 -1.97 -6.91
C LYS A 58 -0.12 -2.87 -5.69
N ILE A 59 0.70 -2.52 -4.70
CA ILE A 59 0.80 -3.24 -3.42
C ILE A 59 -0.15 -2.66 -2.39
N ASN A 60 -0.51 -3.46 -1.39
CA ASN A 60 -1.32 -2.99 -0.27
C ASN A 60 -0.54 -1.97 0.59
N GLY A 61 -1.25 -1.01 1.18
CA GLY A 61 -0.66 0.03 2.03
C GLY A 61 0.01 -0.52 3.29
N SER A 62 -0.46 -1.66 3.81
CA SER A 62 0.21 -2.35 4.93
C SER A 62 1.60 -2.85 4.53
N LEU A 63 1.70 -3.54 3.39
CA LEU A 63 2.98 -3.99 2.84
C LEU A 63 3.91 -2.83 2.53
N ALA A 64 3.40 -1.79 1.88
CA ALA A 64 4.17 -0.60 1.55
C ALA A 64 4.83 0.02 2.80
N ARG A 65 4.14 0.05 3.95
CA ARG A 65 4.72 0.56 5.21
C ARG A 65 5.86 -0.31 5.74
N THR A 66 5.76 -1.63 5.60
CA THR A 66 6.82 -2.55 6.00
C THR A 66 8.01 -2.41 5.05
N CYS A 67 7.78 -2.43 3.74
CA CYS A 67 8.85 -2.27 2.75
C CYS A 67 9.61 -0.95 2.92
N LEU A 68 8.92 0.16 3.25
CA LEU A 68 9.59 1.43 3.52
C LEU A 68 10.54 1.35 4.72
N LYS A 69 10.19 0.60 5.78
CA LYS A 69 11.10 0.38 6.92
C LYS A 69 12.30 -0.45 6.51
N ASP A 70 12.07 -1.54 5.77
CA ASP A 70 13.16 -2.42 5.30
C ASP A 70 14.12 -1.68 4.33
N LEU A 71 13.58 -0.79 3.50
CA LEU A 71 14.37 0.05 2.58
C LEU A 71 15.16 1.14 3.30
N GLU A 72 14.60 1.66 4.39
CA GLU A 72 15.25 2.63 5.29
C GLU A 72 16.42 1.97 6.03
N GLU A 73 16.21 0.77 6.58
CA GLU A 73 17.29 -0.01 7.23
C GLU A 73 18.43 -0.37 6.26
N LYS A 74 18.09 -0.66 5.00
CA LYS A 74 19.07 -0.91 3.94
C LYS A 74 19.73 0.35 3.38
N GLY A 75 19.30 1.55 3.81
CA GLY A 75 19.88 2.83 3.38
C GLY A 75 19.58 3.23 1.93
N GLN A 76 18.58 2.63 1.29
CA GLN A 76 18.22 2.97 -0.10
C GLN A 76 17.35 4.23 -0.20
N ILE A 77 16.65 4.56 0.88
CA ILE A 77 15.80 5.76 1.00
C ILE A 77 16.15 6.52 2.27
N ARG A 78 16.03 7.84 2.22
CA ARG A 78 16.25 8.73 3.35
C ARG A 78 14.91 9.31 3.80
N GLN A 79 14.64 9.25 5.10
CA GLN A 79 13.47 9.91 5.66
C GLN A 79 13.69 11.44 5.70
N ILE A 80 12.73 12.20 5.17
CA ILE A 80 12.73 13.67 5.27
C ILE A 80 11.85 14.09 6.46
N VAL A 81 10.62 13.58 6.50
CA VAL A 81 9.63 13.95 7.51
C VAL A 81 9.01 12.71 8.14
N GLY A 82 8.98 12.68 9.46
CA GLY A 82 8.31 11.65 10.26
C GLY A 82 7.12 12.20 11.01
N HIS A 83 5.90 11.84 10.58
CA HIS A 83 4.68 12.06 11.33
C HIS A 83 3.89 10.73 11.43
N SER A 84 3.12 10.56 12.50
CA SER A 84 2.36 9.31 12.74
C SER A 84 1.41 8.94 11.59
N LYS A 85 0.85 9.96 10.93
CA LYS A 85 -0.09 9.80 9.80
C LYS A 85 0.59 9.75 8.43
N MET A 86 1.81 10.28 8.30
CA MET A 86 2.49 10.41 7.02
C MET A 86 4.00 10.34 7.20
N LYS A 87 4.62 9.38 6.51
CA LYS A 87 6.06 9.28 6.39
C LYS A 87 6.46 9.66 4.97
N ILE A 88 7.38 10.61 4.86
CA ILE A 88 7.87 11.10 3.58
C ILE A 88 9.33 10.72 3.46
N TYR A 89 9.65 9.98 2.40
CA TYR A 89 10.98 9.54 2.05
C TYR A 89 11.40 10.14 0.71
N THR A 90 12.71 10.27 0.52
CA THR A 90 13.36 10.55 -0.76
C THR A 90 14.32 9.42 -1.09
N ARG A 91 14.65 9.26 -2.37
CA ARG A 91 15.78 8.41 -2.79
C ARG A 91 17.06 8.81 -2.04
N ALA A 92 17.92 7.82 -1.76
CA ALA A 92 19.29 8.09 -1.36
C ALA A 92 20.03 8.70 -2.56
N VAL A 93 20.31 10.01 -2.49
CA VAL A 93 21.22 10.66 -3.43
C VAL A 93 22.62 10.37 -2.89
N GLY A 94 23.45 9.66 -3.66
CA GLY A 94 24.88 9.61 -3.36
C GLY A 94 25.36 11.05 -3.22
N ALA A 95 25.87 11.39 -2.03
CA ALA A 95 26.11 12.74 -1.56
C ALA A 95 26.44 13.75 -2.67
N THR A 96 25.55 14.71 -2.86
CA THR A 96 25.84 16.08 -3.36
C THR A 96 24.67 16.92 -2.86
N ASP A 97 24.88 17.52 -1.67
CA ASP A 97 24.03 18.46 -0.92
C ASP A 97 22.53 18.13 -0.72
#